data_AF-A0AAU7KAH7-F1
#
_entry.id   AF-A0AAU7KAH7-F1
#
_cell.length_a   1.000
_cell.length_b   1.000
_cell.length_c   1.000
_cell.angle_alpha   90.00
_cell.angle_beta   90.00
_cell.angle_gamma   90.00
#
_symmetry.space_group_name_H-M   'P 1'
#
loop_
_entity.id
_entity.type
_entity.pdbx_description
1 polymer ?
#
loop_
_entity_poly.entity_id
_entity_poly.type
_entity_poly.pdbx_seq_one_letter_code
_entity_poly.pdbx_strand_id
1 'polypeptide(L)'
;MKLKKYVLTLFYVVSATAVVSAQYKEPEKKDKVEIFRPEIAFDSLLAKKMLAKGTGAIKGVAFTRQKHPLGYGVPLSPRILANKMKVVLLPVTPYFEEWYQLRKDKENIRKKRFVYLSDQAYRYRLEAITNSDGEFTFPDMKPGKYFLQGMLDYTLRGTYNAYTGSGYNDYGGRTDYYQKKEYYKNIQDRIETFVEVKENGEIVKVKLH
;
A
#
# COMPACT_ATOMS: atom_id res chain seq x y z
N MET A 1 14.75 -48.55 -40.71
CA MET A 1 13.79 -47.52 -40.24
C MET A 1 14.22 -47.04 -38.85
N LYS A 2 14.27 -45.72 -38.61
CA LYS A 2 14.20 -45.06 -37.28
C LYS A 2 15.39 -45.12 -36.29
N LEU A 3 16.66 -44.97 -36.69
CA LEU A 3 17.72 -44.69 -35.69
C LEU A 3 18.70 -43.55 -36.00
N LYS A 4 18.59 -42.90 -37.16
CA LYS A 4 19.50 -41.77 -37.54
C LYS A 4 18.88 -40.38 -37.42
N LYS A 5 17.60 -40.25 -37.05
CA LYS A 5 16.89 -38.95 -36.97
C LYS A 5 16.85 -38.31 -35.56
N TYR A 6 17.36 -38.99 -34.53
CA TYR A 6 17.32 -38.47 -33.15
C TYR A 6 18.66 -37.96 -32.62
N VAL A 7 19.74 -38.09 -33.38
CA VAL A 7 21.07 -37.58 -32.97
C VAL A 7 21.23 -36.10 -33.32
N LEU A 8 20.50 -35.59 -34.32
CA LEU A 8 20.61 -34.20 -34.75
C LEU A 8 19.75 -33.22 -33.93
N THR A 9 18.74 -33.70 -33.20
CA THR A 9 17.84 -32.87 -32.38
C THR A 9 18.32 -32.66 -30.95
N LEU A 10 19.33 -33.41 -30.48
CA LEU A 10 19.86 -33.25 -29.11
C LEU A 10 20.94 -32.16 -29.02
N PHE A 11 21.49 -31.70 -30.14
CA PHE A 11 22.59 -30.72 -30.15
C PHE A 11 22.15 -29.25 -30.21
N TYR A 12 20.85 -28.96 -30.38
CA TYR A 12 20.34 -27.58 -30.50
C TYR A 12 19.75 -27.00 -29.21
N VAL A 13 19.71 -27.75 -28.10
CA VAL A 13 19.07 -27.30 -26.84
C VAL A 13 20.08 -26.72 -25.83
N VAL A 14 21.39 -26.76 -26.12
CA VAL A 14 22.43 -26.27 -25.19
C VAL A 14 22.86 -24.81 -25.46
N SER A 15 22.47 -24.22 -26.59
CA SER A 15 22.82 -22.83 -26.90
C SER A 15 21.79 -21.85 -26.31
N ALA A 16 22.13 -21.29 -25.15
CA ALA A 16 21.84 -19.91 -24.71
C ALA A 16 21.35 -19.79 -23.26
N THR A 17 22.17 -20.20 -22.30
CA THR A 17 22.32 -19.41 -21.07
C THR A 17 23.69 -18.75 -21.11
N ALA A 18 23.82 -17.71 -21.94
CA ALA A 18 24.96 -16.82 -21.83
C ALA A 18 24.84 -16.10 -20.48
N VAL A 19 25.50 -16.64 -19.47
CA VAL A 19 25.75 -15.88 -18.24
C VAL A 19 26.63 -14.73 -18.69
N VAL A 20 26.08 -13.51 -18.62
CA VAL A 20 26.82 -12.29 -18.92
C VAL A 20 27.88 -12.14 -17.83
N SER A 21 29.06 -12.72 -18.07
CA SER A 21 30.24 -12.54 -17.25
C SER A 21 31.07 -11.42 -17.85
N ALA A 22 31.09 -10.27 -17.20
CA ALA A 22 31.99 -9.16 -17.55
C ALA A 22 33.32 -9.32 -16.82
N GLN A 23 34.41 -8.86 -17.44
CA GLN A 23 35.76 -8.86 -16.86
C GLN A 23 35.86 -8.01 -15.59
N TYR A 24 35.00 -7.01 -15.45
CA TYR A 24 34.89 -6.15 -14.29
C TYR A 24 33.45 -6.18 -13.77
N LYS A 25 33.29 -6.54 -12.50
CA LYS A 25 32.02 -6.45 -11.76
C LYS A 25 32.20 -5.41 -10.67
N GLU A 26 31.50 -4.28 -10.82
CA GLU A 26 31.43 -3.27 -9.77
C GLU A 26 30.90 -3.93 -8.47
N PRO A 27 31.56 -3.75 -7.31
CA PRO A 27 31.03 -4.28 -6.06
C PRO A 27 29.71 -3.59 -5.72
N GLU A 28 28.72 -4.37 -5.27
CA GLU A 28 27.45 -3.80 -4.82
C GLU A 28 27.68 -2.88 -3.62
N LYS A 29 27.28 -1.61 -3.77
CA LYS A 29 27.31 -0.66 -2.66
C LYS A 29 26.24 -1.08 -1.67
N LYS A 30 26.64 -1.60 -0.50
CA LYS A 30 25.73 -1.90 0.61
C LYS A 30 25.11 -0.59 1.10
N ASP A 31 23.87 -0.34 0.71
CA ASP A 31 23.09 0.75 1.24
C ASP A 31 22.89 0.54 2.75
N LYS A 32 23.19 1.57 3.56
CA LYS A 32 22.90 1.55 4.99
C LYS A 32 21.39 1.63 5.18
N VAL A 33 20.78 0.51 5.54
CA VAL A 33 19.37 0.44 5.96
C VAL A 33 19.35 0.48 7.49
N GLU A 34 18.65 1.46 8.06
CA GLU A 34 18.48 1.58 9.51
C GLU A 34 17.09 1.05 9.89
N ILE A 35 17.05 0.10 10.82
CA ILE A 35 15.81 -0.52 11.28
C ILE A 35 15.60 -0.19 12.75
N PHE A 36 14.45 0.38 13.06
CA PHE A 36 14.02 0.66 14.42
C PHE A 36 12.87 -0.26 14.83
N ARG A 37 12.85 -0.63 16.11
CA ARG A 37 11.80 -1.41 16.76
C ARG A 37 11.53 -0.81 18.15
N PRO A 38 10.32 -0.98 18.69
CA PRO A 38 10.03 -0.65 20.08
C PRO A 38 11.00 -1.38 21.04
N GLU A 39 11.42 -0.69 22.09
CA GLU A 39 12.25 -1.25 23.15
C GLU A 39 11.40 -1.98 24.20
N ILE A 40 10.13 -1.57 24.37
CA ILE A 40 9.19 -2.21 25.29
C ILE A 40 8.89 -3.63 24.80
N ALA A 41 8.80 -4.58 25.74
CA ALA A 41 8.39 -5.94 25.45
C ALA A 41 6.89 -6.00 25.12
N PHE A 42 6.52 -6.80 24.13
CA PHE A 42 5.12 -6.97 23.74
C PHE A 42 4.34 -7.84 24.75
N ASP A 43 3.31 -7.27 25.38
CA ASP A 43 2.38 -8.00 26.25
C ASP A 43 1.24 -8.62 25.44
N SER A 44 1.37 -9.91 25.15
CA SER A 44 0.39 -10.69 24.42
C SER A 44 -0.93 -10.91 25.19
N LEU A 45 -0.90 -10.96 26.52
CA LEU A 45 -2.10 -11.17 27.34
C LEU A 45 -2.98 -9.92 27.34
N LEU A 46 -2.35 -8.75 27.44
CA LEU A 46 -3.04 -7.46 27.32
C LEU A 46 -3.71 -7.33 25.95
N ALA A 47 -2.98 -7.60 24.87
CA ALA A 47 -3.52 -7.55 23.51
C ALA A 47 -4.72 -8.51 23.35
N LYS A 48 -4.58 -9.74 23.83
CA LYS A 48 -5.67 -10.73 23.81
C LYS A 48 -6.90 -10.27 24.61
N LYS A 49 -6.68 -9.63 25.77
CA LYS A 49 -7.76 -9.10 26.61
C LYS A 49 -8.51 -7.95 25.94
N MET A 50 -7.80 -7.06 25.23
CA MET A 50 -8.39 -5.93 24.49
C MET A 50 -9.18 -6.38 23.25
N LEU A 51 -8.79 -7.49 22.64
CA LEU A 51 -9.46 -8.09 21.48
C LEU A 51 -10.48 -9.18 21.85
N ALA A 52 -10.68 -9.44 23.14
CA ALA A 52 -11.71 -10.37 23.58
C ALA A 52 -13.09 -9.85 23.19
N LYS A 53 -14.03 -10.76 22.95
CA LYS A 53 -15.41 -10.42 22.60
C LYS A 53 -16.03 -9.47 23.62
N GLY A 54 -16.60 -8.38 23.12
CA GLY A 54 -17.43 -7.43 23.84
C GLY A 54 -18.81 -7.35 23.21
N THR A 55 -19.50 -6.24 23.46
CA THR A 55 -20.87 -6.00 22.96
C THR A 55 -20.99 -4.78 22.04
N GLY A 56 -19.91 -4.01 21.88
CA GLY A 56 -19.86 -2.85 20.98
C GLY A 56 -19.59 -3.24 19.53
N ALA A 57 -19.57 -2.26 18.64
CA ALA A 57 -19.18 -2.43 17.25
C ALA A 57 -18.51 -1.19 16.68
N ILE A 58 -17.59 -1.38 15.75
CA ILE A 58 -17.02 -0.29 14.95
C ILE A 58 -17.53 -0.45 13.53
N LYS A 59 -18.29 0.54 13.04
CA LYS A 59 -18.80 0.60 11.67
C LYS A 59 -18.12 1.75 10.95
N GLY A 60 -17.59 1.52 9.77
CA GLY A 60 -16.87 2.57 9.07
C GLY A 60 -17.01 2.52 7.56
N VAL A 61 -16.62 3.63 6.95
CA VAL A 61 -16.48 3.76 5.48
C VAL A 61 -15.04 4.14 5.19
N ALA A 62 -14.38 3.33 4.38
CA ALA A 62 -13.02 3.53 3.94
C ALA A 62 -12.97 4.12 2.52
N PHE A 63 -12.23 5.21 2.36
CA PHE A 63 -12.08 5.89 1.09
C PHE A 63 -10.80 6.73 1.07
N THR A 64 -10.28 7.05 -0.11
CA THR A 64 -9.26 8.09 -0.29
C THR A 64 -9.80 9.19 -1.21
N ARG A 65 -9.00 10.24 -1.40
CA ARG A 65 -9.19 11.27 -2.42
C ARG A 65 -7.91 11.41 -3.22
N GLN A 66 -8.04 11.85 -4.46
CA GLN A 66 -6.87 12.13 -5.28
C GLN A 66 -5.99 13.18 -4.60
N LYS A 67 -4.70 12.86 -4.47
CA LYS A 67 -3.68 13.79 -3.99
C LYS A 67 -2.95 14.39 -5.18
N HIS A 68 -2.65 15.68 -5.09
CA HIS A 68 -1.74 16.34 -6.01
C HIS A 68 -0.35 15.71 -5.89
N PRO A 69 0.49 15.72 -6.94
CA PRO A 69 1.88 15.24 -6.86
C PRO A 69 2.72 15.86 -5.72
N LEU A 70 2.34 17.04 -5.25
CA LEU A 70 2.97 17.74 -4.12
C LEU A 70 2.44 17.30 -2.73
N GLY A 71 1.52 16.33 -2.68
CA GLY A 71 1.08 15.68 -1.45
C GLY A 71 -0.19 16.24 -0.80
N TYR A 72 -0.73 17.37 -1.26
CA TYR A 72 -2.01 17.92 -0.76
C TYR A 72 -3.23 17.33 -1.49
N GLY A 73 -4.39 17.32 -0.85
CA GLY A 73 -5.64 16.84 -1.46
C GLY A 73 -6.14 17.76 -2.57
N VAL A 74 -6.60 17.19 -3.69
CA VAL A 74 -7.20 17.97 -4.77
C VAL A 74 -8.61 18.41 -4.35
N PRO A 75 -8.91 19.73 -4.32
CA PRO A 75 -10.25 20.23 -4.01
C PRO A 75 -11.30 19.60 -4.91
N LEU A 76 -12.46 19.24 -4.36
CA LEU A 76 -13.59 18.64 -5.08
C LEU A 76 -13.30 17.29 -5.78
N SER A 77 -12.15 16.65 -5.51
CA SER A 77 -11.92 15.29 -5.99
C SER A 77 -13.02 14.34 -5.48
N PRO A 78 -13.58 13.49 -6.35
CA PRO A 78 -14.51 12.45 -5.92
C PRO A 78 -13.82 11.53 -4.92
N ARG A 79 -14.62 10.91 -4.05
CA ARG A 79 -14.13 9.86 -3.16
C ARG A 79 -13.82 8.62 -3.98
N ILE A 80 -12.67 8.03 -3.73
CA ILE A 80 -12.30 6.72 -4.24
C ILE A 80 -12.62 5.75 -3.10
N LEU A 81 -13.74 5.05 -3.21
CA LEU A 81 -14.19 4.10 -2.20
C LEU A 81 -13.28 2.87 -2.19
N ALA A 82 -13.01 2.34 -1.01
CA ALA A 82 -12.18 1.16 -0.83
C ALA A 82 -12.99 -0.10 -1.21
N ASN A 83 -12.98 -0.51 -2.47
CA ASN A 83 -13.69 -1.70 -2.92
C ASN A 83 -12.91 -2.99 -2.57
N LYS A 84 -13.53 -3.90 -1.80
CA LYS A 84 -12.94 -5.20 -1.39
C LYS A 84 -11.52 -5.09 -0.78
N MET A 85 -11.28 -4.02 -0.04
CA MET A 85 -10.02 -3.76 0.62
C MET A 85 -10.03 -4.38 2.02
N LYS A 86 -8.89 -4.94 2.43
CA LYS A 86 -8.67 -5.39 3.80
C LYS A 86 -8.41 -4.19 4.72
N VAL A 87 -9.23 -4.06 5.75
CA VAL A 87 -9.02 -3.18 6.89
C VAL A 87 -8.48 -4.02 8.05
N VAL A 88 -7.35 -3.59 8.60
CA VAL A 88 -6.70 -4.20 9.74
C VAL A 88 -7.00 -3.36 10.98
N LEU A 89 -7.38 -4.02 12.07
CA LEU A 89 -7.56 -3.43 13.39
C LEU A 89 -6.52 -3.98 14.36
N LEU A 90 -5.79 -3.09 15.02
CA LEU A 90 -4.81 -3.41 16.05
C LEU A 90 -5.25 -2.80 17.40
N PRO A 91 -5.09 -3.52 18.52
CA PRO A 91 -5.31 -2.95 19.84
C PRO A 91 -4.19 -1.96 20.16
N VAL A 92 -4.54 -0.79 20.71
CA VAL A 92 -3.56 0.23 21.10
C VAL A 92 -2.99 -0.13 22.48
N THR A 93 -2.01 -1.04 22.49
CA THR A 93 -1.22 -1.39 23.67
C THR A 93 -0.07 -0.40 23.88
N PRO A 94 0.59 -0.36 25.04
CA PRO A 94 1.79 0.47 25.25
C PRO A 94 2.89 0.20 24.22
N TYR A 95 3.06 -1.07 23.82
CA TYR A 95 3.96 -1.45 22.73
C TYR A 95 3.59 -0.80 21.39
N PHE A 96 2.30 -0.78 21.06
CA PHE A 96 1.80 -0.15 19.84
C PHE A 96 2.01 1.37 19.86
N GLU A 97 1.78 2.01 21.01
CA GLU A 97 2.00 3.45 21.17
C GLU A 97 3.47 3.82 20.93
N GLU A 98 4.41 3.07 21.51
CA GLU A 98 5.84 3.28 21.27
C GLU A 98 6.20 3.06 19.81
N TRP A 99 5.70 1.99 19.18
CA TRP A 99 5.87 1.75 17.75
C TRP A 99 5.37 2.93 16.91
N TYR A 100 4.19 3.46 17.23
CA TYR A 100 3.59 4.56 16.49
C TYR A 100 4.41 5.86 16.63
N GLN A 101 4.93 6.15 17.83
CA GLN A 101 5.82 7.30 18.05
C GLN A 101 7.15 7.13 17.31
N LEU A 102 7.80 5.96 17.41
CA LEU A 102 9.02 5.66 16.68
C LEU A 102 8.85 5.84 15.18
N ARG A 103 7.71 5.39 14.64
CA ARG A 103 7.38 5.56 13.22
C ARG A 103 7.29 7.04 12.86
N LYS A 104 6.58 7.83 13.66
CA LYS A 104 6.45 9.27 13.45
C LYS A 104 7.79 10.00 13.46
N ASP A 105 8.68 9.60 14.36
CA ASP A 105 9.94 10.32 14.60
C ASP A 105 11.08 9.86 13.67
N LYS A 106 11.12 8.57 13.32
CA LYS A 106 12.28 7.94 12.65
C LYS A 106 11.99 7.38 11.27
N GLU A 107 10.74 7.07 10.90
CA GLU A 107 10.42 6.49 9.59
C GLU A 107 10.73 7.48 8.46
N ASN A 108 11.59 7.08 7.53
CA ASN A 108 11.92 7.89 6.37
C ASN A 108 12.39 7.02 5.21
N ILE A 109 11.50 6.79 4.25
CA ILE A 109 11.75 5.94 3.07
C ILE A 109 12.93 6.49 2.24
N ARG A 110 13.05 7.82 2.09
CA ARG A 110 14.16 8.44 1.32
C ARG A 110 15.52 8.20 1.99
N LYS A 111 15.54 8.16 3.33
CA LYS A 111 16.74 7.86 4.14
C LYS A 111 16.88 6.36 4.46
N LYS A 112 16.04 5.49 3.89
CA LYS A 112 16.03 4.03 4.12
C LYS A 112 15.94 3.68 5.61
N ARG A 113 15.15 4.46 6.36
CA ARG A 113 14.85 4.26 7.78
C ARG A 113 13.47 3.64 7.92
N PHE A 114 13.39 2.43 8.46
CA PHE A 114 12.14 1.69 8.60
C PHE A 114 11.85 1.37 10.06
N VAL A 115 10.59 1.46 10.44
CA VAL A 115 10.12 1.13 11.79
C VAL A 115 9.16 -0.04 11.69
N TYR A 116 9.56 -1.20 12.21
CA TYR A 116 8.75 -2.41 12.12
C TYR A 116 8.01 -2.69 13.42
N LEU A 117 6.74 -3.07 13.27
CA LEU A 117 5.98 -3.72 14.32
C LEU A 117 6.49 -5.16 14.44
N SER A 118 6.61 -5.72 15.64
CA SER A 118 6.96 -7.14 15.79
C SER A 118 5.89 -8.04 15.19
N ASP A 119 6.32 -9.18 14.64
CA ASP A 119 5.41 -10.22 14.13
C ASP A 119 4.47 -10.73 15.22
N GLN A 120 4.94 -10.77 16.47
CA GLN A 120 4.13 -11.15 17.62
C GLN A 120 2.97 -10.17 17.82
N ALA A 121 3.23 -8.86 17.79
CA ALA A 121 2.17 -7.85 17.89
C ALA A 121 1.22 -7.91 16.68
N TYR A 122 1.75 -8.07 15.46
CA TYR A 122 0.93 -8.11 14.25
C TYR A 122 0.00 -9.33 14.17
N ARG A 123 0.30 -10.42 14.90
CA ARG A 123 -0.61 -11.58 15.02
C ARG A 123 -1.90 -11.25 15.79
N TYR A 124 -1.86 -10.28 16.69
CA TYR A 124 -3.03 -9.82 17.44
C TYR A 124 -3.74 -8.70 16.69
N ARG A 125 -4.28 -9.04 15.51
CA ARG A 125 -5.08 -8.13 14.69
C ARG A 125 -6.42 -8.76 14.35
N LEU A 126 -7.42 -7.91 14.13
CA LEU A 126 -8.65 -8.32 13.46
C LEU A 126 -8.61 -7.79 12.02
N GLU A 127 -9.27 -8.51 11.12
CA GLU A 127 -9.36 -8.12 9.72
C GLU A 127 -10.84 -8.06 9.32
N ALA A 128 -11.20 -7.02 8.56
CA ALA A 128 -12.48 -6.92 7.88
C ALA A 128 -12.23 -6.61 6.41
N ILE A 129 -13.11 -7.08 5.53
CA ILE A 129 -13.07 -6.75 4.10
C ILE A 129 -14.20 -5.76 3.85
N THR A 130 -13.90 -4.65 3.19
CA THR A 130 -14.91 -3.67 2.82
C THR A 130 -15.85 -4.20 1.72
N ASN A 131 -17.07 -3.69 1.66
CA ASN A 131 -17.94 -3.88 0.50
C ASN A 131 -17.55 -2.95 -0.67
N SER A 132 -18.35 -2.92 -1.73
CA SER A 132 -18.14 -2.05 -2.90
C SER A 132 -18.21 -0.57 -2.57
N ASP A 133 -18.94 -0.24 -1.51
CA ASP A 133 -19.16 1.13 -1.03
C ASP A 133 -18.12 1.56 0.01
N GLY A 134 -17.11 0.73 0.26
CA GLY A 134 -16.06 0.99 1.24
C GLY A 134 -16.49 0.72 2.68
N GLU A 135 -17.69 0.19 2.91
CA GLU A 135 -18.20 -0.04 4.26
C GLU A 135 -17.58 -1.29 4.88
N PHE A 136 -17.25 -1.22 6.17
CA PHE A 136 -16.75 -2.33 6.96
C PHE A 136 -17.33 -2.32 8.37
N THR A 137 -17.30 -3.48 9.03
CA THR A 137 -17.74 -3.62 10.42
C THR A 137 -16.84 -4.57 11.18
N PHE A 138 -16.40 -4.15 12.37
CA PHE A 138 -15.85 -5.02 13.40
C PHE A 138 -16.92 -5.19 14.49
N PRO A 139 -17.58 -6.36 14.56
CA PRO A 139 -18.55 -6.65 15.61
C PRO A 139 -17.85 -7.08 16.92
N ASP A 140 -18.62 -7.19 17.99
CA ASP A 140 -18.19 -7.74 19.29
C ASP A 140 -16.97 -7.04 19.89
N MET A 141 -16.91 -5.71 19.75
CA MET A 141 -15.82 -4.90 20.27
C MET A 141 -15.98 -4.65 21.75
N LYS A 142 -14.88 -4.74 22.49
CA LYS A 142 -14.81 -4.26 23.88
C LYS A 142 -14.57 -2.76 23.93
N PRO A 143 -14.88 -2.12 25.07
CA PRO A 143 -14.37 -0.78 25.36
C PRO A 143 -12.84 -0.78 25.32
N GLY A 144 -12.28 0.19 24.61
CA GLY A 144 -10.85 0.31 24.39
C GLY A 144 -10.51 1.18 23.18
N LYS A 145 -9.21 1.47 23.06
CA LYS A 145 -8.63 2.19 21.92
C LYS A 145 -8.08 1.19 20.91
N TYR A 146 -8.38 1.46 19.65
CA TYR A 146 -8.01 0.64 18.51
C TYR A 146 -7.43 1.51 17.40
N PHE A 147 -6.52 0.93 16.63
CA PHE A 147 -5.95 1.54 15.46
C PHE A 147 -6.41 0.79 14.22
N LEU A 148 -6.95 1.51 13.25
CA LEU A 148 -7.39 0.99 11.97
C LEU A 148 -6.40 1.38 10.89
N GLN A 149 -6.09 0.44 10.00
CA GLN A 149 -5.21 0.65 8.86
C GLN A 149 -5.76 -0.06 7.61
N GLY A 150 -5.64 0.59 6.46
CA GLY A 150 -5.89 -0.01 5.16
C GLY A 150 -4.83 0.41 4.14
N MET A 151 -4.58 -0.45 3.17
CA MET A 151 -3.81 -0.13 1.97
C MET A 151 -4.78 -0.07 0.79
N LEU A 152 -5.09 1.15 0.34
CA LEU A 152 -6.06 1.40 -0.72
C LEU A 152 -5.32 1.56 -2.04
N ASP A 153 -5.48 0.57 -2.91
CA ASP A 153 -4.94 0.59 -4.27
C ASP A 153 -5.96 1.19 -5.25
N TYR A 154 -5.53 2.14 -6.06
CA TYR A 154 -6.35 2.73 -7.12
C TYR A 154 -5.51 3.15 -8.32
N THR A 155 -6.15 3.18 -9.49
CA THR A 155 -5.52 3.59 -10.74
C THR A 155 -6.09 4.95 -11.17
N LEU A 156 -5.22 5.94 -11.31
CA LEU A 156 -5.56 7.19 -11.99
C LEU A 156 -5.38 7.02 -13.49
N ARG A 157 -6.41 7.38 -14.26
CA ARG A 157 -6.35 7.48 -15.72
C ARG A 157 -6.33 8.96 -16.10
N GLY A 158 -5.37 9.34 -16.94
CA GLY A 158 -5.29 10.69 -17.49
C GLY A 158 -5.05 10.66 -18.99
N THR A 159 -5.29 11.80 -19.64
CA THR A 159 -5.01 11.99 -21.06
C THR A 159 -4.16 13.22 -21.28
N TYR A 160 -3.30 13.20 -22.29
CA TYR A 160 -2.50 14.35 -22.68
C TYR A 160 -2.38 14.42 -24.20
N ASN A 161 -2.19 15.64 -24.74
CA ASN A 161 -1.96 15.86 -26.15
C ASN A 161 -0.47 15.70 -26.45
N ALA A 162 -0.09 14.58 -27.07
CA ALA A 162 1.26 14.34 -27.52
C ALA A 162 1.47 15.01 -28.88
N TYR A 163 2.48 15.87 -28.99
CA TYR A 163 2.87 16.44 -30.27
C TYR A 163 3.31 15.33 -31.24
N THR A 164 2.82 15.39 -32.47
CA THR A 164 3.04 14.37 -33.50
C THR A 164 3.71 14.89 -34.76
N GLY A 165 3.85 16.21 -34.90
CA GLY A 165 4.51 16.82 -36.06
C GLY A 165 3.95 18.20 -36.38
N SER A 166 4.56 18.87 -37.36
CA SER A 166 4.11 20.16 -37.87
C SER A 166 3.86 20.07 -39.37
N GLY A 167 2.80 20.71 -39.84
CA GLY A 167 2.59 21.03 -41.25
C GLY A 167 3.00 22.47 -41.52
N TYR A 168 3.53 22.72 -42.71
CA TYR A 168 3.87 24.06 -43.20
C TYR A 168 3.09 24.33 -44.48
N ASN A 169 2.52 25.52 -44.61
CA ASN A 169 1.88 25.97 -45.85
C ASN A 169 2.84 26.82 -46.70
N ASP A 170 2.50 27.01 -47.97
CA ASP A 170 3.34 27.72 -48.95
C ASP A 170 3.53 29.22 -48.63
N TYR A 171 2.77 29.77 -47.68
CA TYR A 171 2.87 31.15 -47.20
C TYR A 171 3.66 31.26 -45.88
N GLY A 172 4.33 30.19 -45.43
CA GLY A 172 5.18 30.18 -44.23
C GLY A 172 4.44 29.97 -42.90
N GLY A 173 3.15 29.66 -42.93
CA GLY A 173 2.35 29.32 -41.76
C GLY A 173 2.61 27.90 -41.25
N ARG A 174 2.83 27.75 -39.94
CA ARG A 174 3.05 26.47 -39.26
C ARG A 174 1.81 26.03 -38.48
N THR A 175 1.42 24.77 -38.63
CA THR A 175 0.35 24.13 -37.86
C THR A 175 0.91 22.92 -37.11
N ASP A 176 0.79 22.91 -35.78
CA ASP A 176 1.21 21.79 -34.94
C ASP A 176 0.08 20.76 -34.81
N TYR A 177 0.42 19.48 -35.02
CA TYR A 177 -0.50 18.36 -34.88
C TYR A 177 -0.27 17.63 -33.56
N TYR A 178 -1.36 17.33 -32.87
CA TYR A 178 -1.35 16.60 -31.61
C TYR A 178 -2.25 15.37 -31.67
N GLN A 179 -1.81 14.30 -31.02
CA GLN A 179 -2.61 13.10 -30.78
C GLN A 179 -2.90 12.95 -29.29
N LYS A 180 -4.16 12.70 -28.95
CA LYS A 180 -4.56 12.40 -27.58
C LYS A 180 -4.02 11.02 -27.18
N LYS A 181 -3.17 10.97 -26.16
CA LYS A 181 -2.64 9.75 -25.54
C LYS A 181 -3.20 9.59 -24.13
N GLU A 182 -3.26 8.35 -23.67
CA GLU A 182 -3.68 7.99 -22.32
C GLU A 182 -2.48 7.56 -21.48
N TYR A 183 -2.56 7.78 -20.18
CA TYR A 183 -1.64 7.21 -19.21
C TYR A 183 -2.40 6.67 -18.00
N TYR A 184 -1.79 5.70 -17.35
CA TYR A 184 -2.30 5.06 -16.13
C TYR A 184 -1.24 5.18 -15.04
N LYS A 185 -1.68 5.51 -13.83
CA LYS A 185 -0.83 5.57 -12.66
C LYS A 185 -1.47 4.78 -11.53
N ASN A 186 -0.83 3.67 -11.16
CA ASN A 186 -1.22 2.89 -9.99
C ASN A 186 -0.67 3.57 -8.73
N ILE A 187 -1.54 3.76 -7.74
CA ILE A 187 -1.24 4.40 -6.48
C ILE A 187 -1.73 3.50 -5.36
N GLN A 188 -0.92 3.37 -4.31
CA GLN A 188 -1.29 2.75 -3.05
C GLN A 188 -1.29 3.83 -1.97
N ASP A 189 -2.44 4.10 -1.36
CA ASP A 189 -2.58 5.01 -0.24
C ASP A 189 -2.73 4.23 1.07
N ARG A 190 -1.85 4.50 2.03
CA ARG A 190 -1.99 4.01 3.41
C ARG A 190 -2.94 4.94 4.17
N ILE A 191 -4.12 4.42 4.55
CA ILE A 191 -5.15 5.15 5.29
C ILE A 191 -5.23 4.62 6.72
N GLU A 192 -5.27 5.51 7.70
CA GLU A 192 -5.05 5.17 9.10
C GLU A 192 -5.88 6.04 10.03
N THR A 193 -6.44 5.47 11.10
CA THR A 193 -7.14 6.26 12.10
C THR A 193 -7.19 5.56 13.45
N PHE A 194 -7.29 6.35 14.52
CA PHE A 194 -7.56 5.86 15.87
C PHE A 194 -9.05 5.92 16.13
N VAL A 195 -9.57 4.89 16.79
CA VAL A 195 -10.97 4.79 17.19
C VAL A 195 -11.04 4.30 18.62
N GLU A 196 -12.00 4.80 19.38
CA GLU A 196 -12.21 4.44 20.77
C GLU A 196 -13.66 4.01 20.95
N VAL A 197 -13.85 2.83 21.52
CA VAL A 197 -15.13 2.36 22.05
C VAL A 197 -15.09 2.68 23.54
N LYS A 198 -15.95 3.58 24.01
CA LYS A 198 -15.96 4.07 25.38
C LYS A 198 -16.73 3.14 26.30
N GLU A 199 -17.84 2.59 25.82
CA GLU A 199 -18.78 1.84 26.65
C GLU A 199 -19.25 0.53 26.00
N ASN A 200 -19.71 -0.39 26.83
CA ASN A 200 -20.25 -1.67 26.35
C ASN A 200 -21.52 -1.41 25.52
N GLY A 201 -21.63 -2.02 24.34
CA GLY A 201 -22.77 -1.86 23.45
C GLY A 201 -22.69 -0.66 22.50
N GLU A 202 -21.65 0.19 22.62
CA GLU A 202 -21.50 1.37 21.76
C GLU A 202 -21.24 0.97 20.30
N ILE A 203 -21.92 1.65 19.38
CA ILE A 203 -21.67 1.56 17.94
C ILE A 203 -20.92 2.82 17.49
N VAL A 204 -19.62 2.69 17.26
CA VAL A 204 -18.77 3.79 16.83
C VAL A 204 -18.78 3.88 15.30
N LYS A 205 -19.08 5.07 14.78
CA LYS A 205 -19.04 5.37 13.34
C LYS A 205 -17.72 6.06 12.97
N VAL A 206 -16.98 5.50 12.01
CA VAL A 206 -15.64 6.01 11.63
C VAL A 206 -15.50 6.24 10.12
N LYS A 207 -14.73 7.27 9.75
CA LYS A 207 -14.29 7.51 8.37
C LYS A 207 -12.81 7.21 8.28
N LEU A 208 -12.46 6.13 7.59
CA LEU A 208 -11.06 5.73 7.37
C LEU A 208 -10.59 6.36 6.04
N HIS A 209 -9.67 7.33 6.11
CA HIS A 209 -9.17 8.06 4.94
C HIS A 209 -7.74 8.57 5.14
#